data_AF-A0A1F2YCJ6-F1
#
_entry.id   AF-A0A1F2YCJ6-F1
#
_cell.length_a   1.000
_cell.length_b   1.000
_cell.length_c   1.000
_cell.angle_alpha   90.00
_cell.angle_beta   90.00
_cell.angle_gamma   90.00
#
_symmetry.space_group_name_H-M   'P 1'
#
loop_
_entity.id
_entity.type
_entity.pdbx_description
1 polymer ?
#
loop_
_entity_poly.entity_id
_entity_poly.type
_entity_poly.pdbx_seq_one_letter_code
_entity_poly.pdbx_strand_id
1 'polypeptide(L)'
;MPSFMDKVKQAAGGVADATKKGAATAQTKAKIHGLRNKADEAAQKLGYLVHAERSGGEPAGAEADELVTQITELESQITELNEAPEAGDEGSEGSGDDETPAT
;
A
#
# COMPACT_ATOMS: atom_id res chain seq x y z
N MET A 1 2.12 -42.36 0.06
CA MET A 1 1.26 -41.35 -0.60
C MET A 1 0.56 -40.53 0.48
N PRO A 2 0.61 -39.19 0.42
CA PRO A 2 -0.11 -38.35 1.38
C PRO A 2 -1.63 -38.56 1.25
N SER A 3 -2.31 -38.76 2.38
CA SER A 3 -3.76 -39.04 2.45
C SER A 3 -4.60 -37.82 2.07
N PHE A 4 -5.80 -38.06 1.54
CA PHE A 4 -6.76 -37.03 1.14
C PHE A 4 -7.07 -36.01 2.26
N MET A 5 -7.05 -36.47 3.51
CA MET A 5 -7.21 -35.63 4.71
C MET A 5 -6.09 -34.60 4.88
N ASP A 6 -4.84 -34.95 4.53
CA ASP A 6 -3.69 -34.04 4.58
C ASP A 6 -3.79 -32.97 3.50
N LYS A 7 -4.23 -33.34 2.29
CA LYS A 7 -4.50 -32.37 1.21
C LYS A 7 -5.62 -31.40 1.58
N VAL A 8 -6.69 -31.87 2.24
CA VAL A 8 -7.78 -31.01 2.72
C VAL A 8 -7.30 -30.07 3.84
N LYS A 9 -6.48 -30.56 4.76
CA LYS A 9 -5.94 -29.73 5.86
C LYS A 9 -4.95 -28.67 5.35
N GLN A 10 -4.12 -29.04 4.37
CA GLN A 10 -3.19 -28.13 3.70
C GLN A 10 -3.93 -27.07 2.86
N ALA A 11 -4.99 -27.46 2.14
CA ALA A 11 -5.83 -26.52 1.40
C ALA A 11 -6.60 -25.57 2.34
N ALA A 12 -7.13 -26.08 3.46
CA ALA A 12 -7.85 -25.25 4.44
C ALA A 12 -6.93 -24.25 5.14
N GLY A 13 -5.70 -24.66 5.51
CA GLY A 13 -4.69 -23.76 6.07
C GLY A 13 -4.24 -22.69 5.07
N GLY A 14 -3.93 -23.09 3.83
CA GLY A 14 -3.52 -22.16 2.77
C GLY A 14 -4.59 -21.13 2.40
N VAL A 15 -5.87 -21.51 2.40
CA VAL A 15 -6.98 -20.58 2.14
C VAL A 15 -7.16 -19.57 3.28
N ALA A 16 -7.01 -20.00 4.54
CA ALA A 16 -7.13 -19.11 5.69
C ALA A 16 -6.00 -18.06 5.71
N ASP A 17 -4.76 -18.47 5.45
CA ASP A 17 -3.61 -17.55 5.40
C ASP A 17 -3.65 -16.63 4.18
N ALA A 18 -4.05 -17.14 3.01
CA ALA A 18 -4.22 -16.32 1.80
C ALA A 18 -5.33 -15.27 1.96
N THR A 19 -6.44 -15.62 2.61
CA THR A 19 -7.54 -14.68 2.89
C THR A 19 -7.10 -13.59 3.85
N LYS A 20 -6.36 -13.95 4.91
CA LYS A 20 -5.86 -12.99 5.90
C LYS A 20 -4.82 -12.03 5.31
N LYS A 21 -3.88 -12.55 4.49
CA LYS A 21 -2.90 -11.73 3.77
C LYS A 21 -3.58 -10.81 2.75
N GLY A 22 -4.48 -11.34 1.93
CA GLY A 22 -5.23 -10.55 0.94
C GLY A 22 -6.07 -9.43 1.57
N ALA A 23 -6.71 -9.69 2.72
CA ALA A 23 -7.44 -8.66 3.45
C ALA A 23 -6.53 -7.56 4.02
N ALA A 24 -5.35 -7.91 4.54
CA ALA A 24 -4.38 -6.96 5.06
C ALA A 24 -3.83 -6.06 3.94
N THR A 25 -3.40 -6.63 2.80
CA THR A 25 -2.92 -5.89 1.64
C THR A 25 -4.01 -4.97 1.07
N ALA A 26 -5.26 -5.45 0.98
CA ALA A 26 -6.39 -4.64 0.53
C ALA A 26 -6.66 -3.46 1.47
N GLN A 27 -6.60 -3.69 2.79
CA GLN A 27 -6.79 -2.64 3.79
C GLN A 27 -5.66 -1.60 3.72
N THR A 28 -4.40 -2.02 3.56
CA THR A 28 -3.26 -1.11 3.40
C THR A 28 -3.40 -0.26 2.14
N LYS A 29 -3.76 -0.86 1.00
CA LYS A 29 -4.02 -0.12 -0.25
C LYS A 29 -5.16 0.88 -0.11
N ALA A 30 -6.25 0.51 0.56
CA ALA A 30 -7.36 1.42 0.82
C ALA A 30 -6.95 2.61 1.70
N LYS A 31 -6.13 2.36 2.73
CA LYS A 31 -5.57 3.43 3.57
C LYS A 31 -4.67 4.36 2.77
N ILE A 32 -3.74 3.82 1.97
CA ILE A 32 -2.86 4.61 1.11
C ILE A 32 -3.68 5.48 0.15
N HIS A 33 -4.73 4.91 -0.48
CA HIS A 33 -5.60 5.67 -1.36
C HIS A 33 -6.32 6.81 -0.62
N GLY A 34 -6.80 6.56 0.58
CA GLY A 34 -7.41 7.61 1.41
C GLY A 34 -6.44 8.72 1.79
N LEU A 35 -5.19 8.39 2.12
CA LEU A 35 -4.14 9.37 2.42
C LEU A 35 -3.73 10.17 1.19
N ARG A 36 -3.60 9.52 0.02
CA ARG A 36 -3.32 10.20 -1.25
C ARG A 36 -4.38 11.22 -1.61
N ASN A 37 -5.66 10.85 -1.51
CA ASN A 37 -6.75 11.79 -1.76
C ASN A 37 -6.66 13.03 -0.85
N LYS A 38 -6.30 12.85 0.43
CA LYS A 38 -6.12 13.98 1.36
C LYS A 38 -4.92 14.85 0.97
N ALA A 39 -3.83 14.24 0.53
CA ALA A 39 -2.65 14.97 0.07
C ALA A 39 -2.98 15.77 -1.21
N ASP A 40 -3.71 15.18 -2.14
CA ASP A 40 -4.16 15.83 -3.37
C ASP A 40 -5.10 17.02 -3.07
N GLU A 41 -6.04 16.87 -2.13
CA GLU A 41 -6.90 17.96 -1.69
C GLU A 41 -6.10 19.12 -1.06
N ALA A 42 -5.10 18.81 -0.23
CA ALA A 42 -4.23 19.81 0.37
C ALA A 42 -3.36 20.51 -0.68
N ALA A 43 -2.79 19.75 -1.63
CA ALA A 43 -2.01 20.26 -2.74
C ALA A 43 -2.84 21.15 -3.67
N GLN A 44 -4.11 20.80 -3.90
CA GLN A 44 -5.02 21.62 -4.69
C GLN A 44 -5.29 22.97 -4.01
N LYS A 45 -5.54 22.98 -2.69
CA LYS A 45 -5.71 24.21 -1.91
C LYS A 45 -4.46 25.08 -1.94
N LEU A 46 -3.30 24.46 -1.76
CA LEU A 46 -2.00 25.14 -1.85
C LEU A 46 -1.82 25.79 -3.23
N GLY A 47 -2.15 25.07 -4.30
CA GLY A 47 -2.11 25.58 -5.66
C GLY A 47 -2.99 26.81 -5.87
N TYR A 48 -4.21 26.82 -5.29
CA TYR A 48 -5.09 27.99 -5.34
C TYR A 48 -4.50 29.18 -4.58
N LEU A 49 -3.92 28.96 -3.40
CA LEU A 49 -3.29 30.02 -2.61
C LEU A 49 -2.09 30.62 -3.35
N VAL A 50 -1.20 29.79 -3.89
CA VAL A 50 -0.05 30.25 -4.68
C VAL A 50 -0.49 30.99 -5.94
N HIS A 51 -1.56 30.53 -6.60
CA HIS A 51 -2.13 31.24 -7.74
C HIS A 51 -2.69 32.60 -7.34
N ALA A 52 -3.44 32.68 -6.23
CA ALA A 52 -3.99 33.92 -5.71
C ALA A 52 -2.88 34.92 -5.32
N GLU A 53 -1.81 34.45 -4.69
CA GLU A 53 -0.64 35.27 -4.37
C GLU A 53 0.01 35.84 -5.63
N ARG A 54 0.23 34.99 -6.64
CA ARG A 54 0.90 35.42 -7.88
C ARG A 54 0.02 36.31 -8.77
N SER A 55 -1.30 36.20 -8.67
CA SER A 55 -2.24 36.98 -9.51
C SER A 55 -2.77 38.24 -8.83
N GLY A 56 -2.91 38.23 -7.50
CA GLY A 56 -3.48 39.33 -6.70
C GLY A 56 -2.51 40.01 -5.75
N GLY A 57 -1.32 39.43 -5.51
CA GLY A 57 -0.30 39.97 -4.61
C GLY A 57 -0.56 39.73 -3.12
N GLU A 58 -1.62 39.00 -2.75
CA GLU A 58 -1.93 38.65 -1.36
C GLU A 58 -1.05 37.45 -0.93
N PRO A 59 -0.19 37.60 0.08
CA PRO A 59 0.69 36.51 0.50
C PRO A 59 -0.12 35.35 1.08
N ALA A 60 0.11 34.14 0.56
CA ALA A 60 -0.50 32.93 1.10
C ALA A 60 0.00 32.60 2.51
N GLY A 61 1.25 32.98 2.81
CA GLY A 61 1.82 32.99 4.15
C GLY A 61 1.62 31.69 4.94
N ALA A 62 1.11 31.83 6.16
CA ALA A 62 0.98 30.73 7.11
C ALA A 62 0.05 29.60 6.63
N GLU A 63 -1.00 29.89 5.85
CA GLU A 63 -1.93 28.86 5.36
C GLU A 63 -1.24 27.95 4.33
N ALA A 64 -0.37 28.50 3.49
CA ALA A 64 0.44 27.71 2.58
C ALA A 64 1.45 26.84 3.33
N ASP A 65 2.10 27.37 4.37
CA ASP A 65 3.08 26.63 5.18
C ASP A 65 2.42 25.46 5.94
N GLU A 66 1.21 25.66 6.47
CA GLU A 66 0.43 24.60 7.10
C GLU A 66 0.06 23.49 6.10
N LEU A 67 -0.36 23.85 4.88
CA LEU A 67 -0.68 22.89 3.83
C LEU A 67 0.55 22.10 3.38
N VAL A 68 1.71 22.75 3.24
CA VAL A 68 2.98 22.06 2.92
C VAL A 68 3.35 21.07 4.02
N THR A 69 3.21 21.48 5.29
CA THR A 69 3.46 20.59 6.44
C THR A 69 2.52 19.39 6.42
N GLN A 70 1.23 19.62 6.15
CA GLN A 70 0.23 18.57 6.06
C GLN A 70 0.51 17.59 4.92
N ILE A 71 0.87 18.08 3.73
CA ILE A 71 1.24 17.23 2.59
C ILE A 71 2.44 16.36 2.95
N THR A 72 3.48 16.96 3.53
CA THR A 72 4.72 16.26 3.94
C THR A 72 4.42 15.13 4.92
N GLU A 73 3.57 15.38 5.92
CA GLU A 73 3.15 14.38 6.91
C GLU A 73 2.36 13.23 6.25
N LEU A 74 1.42 13.55 5.34
CA LEU A 74 0.64 12.54 4.62
C LEU A 74 1.53 11.68 3.70
N GLU A 75 2.51 12.28 3.04
CA GLU A 75 3.49 11.57 2.22
C GLU A 75 4.39 10.66 3.05
N SER A 76 4.79 11.09 4.25
CA SER A 76 5.52 10.26 5.21
C SER A 76 4.70 9.03 5.60
N GLN A 77 3.42 9.22 5.97
CA GLN A 77 2.52 8.10 6.32
C GLN A 77 2.30 7.13 5.15
N ILE A 78 2.22 7.65 3.91
CA ILE A 78 2.13 6.80 2.72
C ILE A 78 3.42 5.99 2.52
N THR A 79 4.58 6.61 2.73
CA THR A 79 5.89 5.95 2.61
C THR A 79 6.03 4.84 3.65
N GLU A 80 5.70 5.14 4.91
CA GLU A 80 5.69 4.15 6.00
C GLU A 80 4.77 2.96 5.71
N LEU A 81 3.58 3.20 5.14
CA LEU A 81 2.65 2.12 4.77
C LEU A 81 3.12 1.30 3.56
N ASN A 82 3.91 1.87 2.66
CA ASN A 82 4.50 1.15 1.53
C ASN A 82 5.74 0.35 1.93
N GLU A 83 6.53 0.86 2.87
CA GLU A 83 7.76 0.23 3.37
C GLU A 83 7.50 -0.77 4.51
N ALA A 84 6.33 -0.70 5.14
CA ALA A 84 5.89 -1.70 6.10
C ALA A 84 5.97 -3.09 5.43
N PRO A 85 6.74 -4.03 5.99
CA PRO A 85 6.92 -5.33 5.37
C PRO A 85 5.55 -5.98 5.20
N GLU A 86 5.12 -6.15 3.94
CA GLU A 86 3.99 -7.00 3.60
C GLU A 86 4.29 -8.34 4.27
N ALA A 87 3.47 -8.73 5.25
CA ALA A 87 3.62 -9.99 5.94
C ALA A 87 3.38 -11.14 4.95
N GLY A 88 4.39 -11.51 4.16
CA GLY A 88 4.33 -12.68 3.30
C GLY A 88 5.02 -12.68 1.94
N ASP A 89 6.07 -11.88 1.67
CA ASP A 89 6.98 -12.21 0.57
C ASP A 89 7.96 -13.33 0.99
N GLU A 90 7.39 -14.51 1.24
CA GLU A 90 8.15 -15.76 1.31
C GLU A 90 7.37 -16.81 0.52
N GLY A 91 7.90 -17.17 -0.66
CA GLY A 91 7.71 -18.49 -1.25
C GLY A 91 6.54 -18.66 -2.23
N SER A 92 6.80 -18.38 -3.51
CA SER A 92 6.25 -19.22 -4.58
C SER A 92 7.16 -19.25 -5.83
N GLU A 93 8.41 -19.65 -5.65
CA GLU A 93 9.16 -20.34 -6.69
C GLU A 93 9.19 -21.83 -6.34
N GLY A 94 8.03 -22.46 -6.54
CA GLY A 94 7.85 -23.90 -6.46
C GLY A 94 7.23 -24.39 -7.76
N SER A 95 7.95 -24.25 -8.87
CA SER A 95 7.62 -24.98 -10.10
C SER A 95 8.56 -26.17 -10.18
N GLY A 96 8.03 -27.32 -9.77
CA GLY A 96 8.63 -28.61 -10.06
C GLY A 96 8.13 -29.12 -11.41
N ASP A 97 9.07 -29.57 -12.24
CA ASP A 97 8.91 -30.55 -13.30
C ASP A 97 10.26 -31.31 -13.31
N ASP A 98 10.34 -32.50 -12.71
CA ASP A 98 10.07 -33.81 -13.32
C ASP A 98 11.06 -34.17 -14.44
N GLU A 99 12.04 -35.03 -14.12
CA GLU A 99 12.38 -36.27 -14.83
C GLU A 99 13.80 -36.73 -14.47
N THR A 100 13.89 -37.78 -13.66
CA THR A 100 15.01 -38.71 -13.72
C THR A 100 14.74 -39.73 -14.84
N PRO A 101 15.62 -39.90 -15.82
CA PRO A 101 15.78 -41.19 -16.47
C PRO A 101 17.07 -41.85 -16.00
N ALA A 102 16.90 -43.01 -15.37
CA ALA A 102 17.93 -44.00 -15.22
C ALA A 102 18.34 -44.54 -16.60
N THR A 103 19.64 -44.61 -16.85
CA THR A 103 20.30 -45.68 -17.64
C THR A 103 21.73 -45.81 -17.20
#